data_AF-A0A3D5P037-F1
#
_entry.id   AF-A0A3D5P037-F1
#
_cell.length_a   1.000
_cell.length_b   1.000
_cell.length_c   1.000
_cell.angle_alpha   90.00
_cell.angle_beta   90.00
_cell.angle_gamma   90.00
#
_symmetry.space_group_name_H-M   'P 1'
#
loop_
_entity.id
_entity.type
_entity.pdbx_description
1 polymer ?
#
loop_
_entity_poly.entity_id
_entity_poly.type
_entity_poly.pdbx_seq_one_letter_code
_entity_poly.pdbx_strand_id
1 'polypeptide(L)'
;GNIDYSFVTGESDPVKKEIGDEIFAGGRQVGGAIELDVVREVSQSYLTRLWNNDTFTQHSKNSMVTLANQVSKYFTAVVIFLAFVAGLYWLPDQHLALKAFTAVLIVACPCALALSTPFALGSALRIFGRRKFFLRNTEIAETLAKIDTIVFDKTGTLTRPGQARIRFTGEQLDAHQQVWIKSVARHSNHPLSHRIYQRLPGSYLPELANFSELSGEGVMGEVDGHLVKLGRYEWVADRLTESGVGDPEGTLDPAYQTAVYVAIDGEVLGYFTLTNDYRPEMDGLIKELSEQYDLALLSGDNDRERPRLAKIFTKPGQLLFNQSPVNKLDYIKSMREQGRRVLMIGDGLNDAGALAASDVGIALTEDLTSFSPACDAILDAKHLKELPIFLAFAGFSRRLVIASFGLSFLYNAVGLSFAVAGMLSPLVSAILMPLSSISVVVFTTTVTRFRAMQLRWV
;
A
#
# COMPACT_ATOMS: atom_id res chain seq x y z
N GLY A 1 -12.77 -16.33 26.39
CA GLY A 1 -12.88 -16.90 25.02
C GLY A 1 -11.71 -16.47 24.17
N ASN A 2 -11.61 -16.92 22.92
CA ASN A 2 -10.53 -16.52 22.01
C ASN A 2 -10.99 -15.34 21.16
N ILE A 3 -10.19 -14.27 21.09
CA ILE A 3 -10.48 -13.09 20.28
C ILE A 3 -9.40 -12.96 19.21
N ASP A 4 -9.82 -13.07 17.96
CA ASP A 4 -9.00 -12.79 16.78
C ASP A 4 -8.91 -11.28 16.57
N TYR A 5 -7.71 -10.73 16.76
CA TYR A 5 -7.41 -9.32 16.53
C TYR A 5 -6.78 -9.08 15.15
N SER A 6 -6.82 -10.03 14.22
CA SER A 6 -6.24 -9.88 12.87
C SER A 6 -6.72 -8.62 12.14
N PHE A 7 -7.95 -8.18 12.41
CA PHE A 7 -8.47 -6.93 11.85
C PHE A 7 -7.81 -5.66 12.43
N VAL A 8 -7.34 -5.72 13.68
CA VAL A 8 -6.83 -4.57 14.45
C VAL A 8 -5.30 -4.55 14.53
N THR A 9 -4.67 -5.72 14.63
CA THR A 9 -3.23 -5.89 14.80
C THR A 9 -2.57 -6.57 13.60
N GLY A 10 -3.35 -7.08 12.64
CA GLY A 10 -2.88 -7.89 11.50
C GLY A 10 -2.21 -9.21 11.88
N GLU A 11 -2.09 -9.49 13.17
CA GLU A 11 -1.64 -10.78 13.66
C GLU A 11 -2.82 -11.75 13.58
N SER A 12 -2.63 -12.84 12.83
CA SER A 12 -3.69 -13.81 12.53
C SER A 12 -4.01 -14.74 13.71
N ASP A 13 -3.31 -14.61 14.82
CA ASP A 13 -3.37 -15.52 15.96
C ASP A 13 -4.39 -15.03 16.99
N PRO A 14 -5.45 -15.80 17.30
CA PRO A 14 -6.43 -15.42 18.30
C PRO A 14 -5.82 -15.39 19.70
N VAL A 15 -6.04 -14.30 20.41
CA VAL A 15 -5.57 -14.12 21.79
C VAL A 15 -6.58 -14.73 22.75
N LYS A 16 -6.13 -15.64 23.62
CA LYS A 16 -6.95 -16.21 24.69
C LYS A 16 -7.22 -15.14 25.74
N LYS A 17 -8.50 -14.99 26.12
CA LYS A 17 -8.97 -14.04 27.13
C LYS A 17 -9.72 -14.76 28.25
N GLU A 18 -9.38 -14.42 29.48
CA GLU A 18 -9.98 -14.94 30.70
C GLU A 18 -10.94 -13.92 31.33
N ILE A 19 -11.68 -14.33 32.36
CA ILE A 19 -12.63 -13.46 33.05
C ILE A 19 -11.85 -12.30 33.70
N GLY A 20 -12.26 -11.07 33.39
CA GLY A 20 -11.63 -9.84 33.88
C GLY A 20 -10.61 -9.23 32.91
N ASP A 21 -10.25 -9.91 31.83
CA ASP A 21 -9.37 -9.32 30.81
C ASP A 21 -10.09 -8.26 29.97
N GLU A 22 -9.41 -7.15 29.70
CA GLU A 22 -9.91 -6.17 28.73
C GLU A 22 -9.87 -6.75 27.31
N ILE A 23 -10.99 -6.60 26.58
CA ILE A 23 -11.13 -6.92 25.16
C ILE A 23 -11.27 -5.60 24.39
N PHE A 24 -10.43 -5.42 23.38
CA PHE A 24 -10.46 -4.21 22.54
C PHE A 24 -11.54 -4.33 21.46
N ALA A 25 -12.18 -3.20 21.13
CA ALA A 25 -13.12 -3.14 20.02
C ALA A 25 -12.43 -3.53 18.69
N GLY A 26 -13.16 -4.23 17.81
CA GLY A 26 -12.66 -4.70 16.51
C GLY A 26 -12.09 -6.11 16.51
N GLY A 27 -11.94 -6.75 17.68
CA GLY A 27 -11.63 -8.17 17.77
C GLY A 27 -12.83 -9.04 17.34
N ARG A 28 -12.57 -10.07 16.55
CA ARG A 28 -13.54 -11.08 16.15
C ARG A 28 -13.52 -12.23 17.15
N GLN A 29 -14.63 -12.48 17.82
CA GLN A 29 -14.75 -13.66 18.68
C GLN A 29 -14.62 -14.94 17.84
N VAL A 30 -13.81 -15.89 18.31
CA VAL A 30 -13.63 -17.22 17.72
C VAL A 30 -13.96 -18.29 18.77
N GLY A 31 -14.79 -19.26 18.42
CA GLY A 31 -15.16 -20.39 19.28
C GLY A 31 -16.49 -20.20 20.02
N GLY A 32 -16.53 -20.57 21.31
CA GLY A 32 -17.75 -20.57 22.14
C GLY A 32 -18.22 -19.17 22.54
N ALA A 33 -19.52 -19.04 22.78
CA ALA A 33 -20.17 -17.78 23.19
C ALA A 33 -19.48 -17.16 24.41
N ILE A 34 -19.38 -15.83 24.41
CA ILE A 34 -18.84 -15.04 25.51
C ILE A 34 -19.84 -13.96 25.90
N GLU A 35 -19.84 -13.61 27.17
CA GLU A 35 -20.57 -12.46 27.70
C GLU A 35 -19.55 -11.35 27.98
N LEU A 36 -19.93 -10.11 27.66
CA LEU A 36 -19.03 -8.96 27.67
C LEU A 36 -19.70 -7.80 28.38
N ASP A 37 -18.98 -7.21 29.34
CA ASP A 37 -19.34 -5.92 29.94
C ASP A 37 -18.66 -4.78 29.18
N VAL A 38 -19.46 -3.81 28.74
CA VAL A 38 -18.94 -2.61 28.09
C VAL A 38 -18.36 -1.67 29.14
N VAL A 39 -17.04 -1.70 29.30
CA VAL A 39 -16.31 -0.89 30.31
C VAL A 39 -15.88 0.50 29.81
N ARG A 40 -15.92 0.76 28.50
CA ARG A 40 -15.57 2.07 27.89
C ARG A 40 -16.51 2.39 26.72
N GLU A 41 -16.80 3.68 26.53
CA GLU A 41 -17.56 4.15 25.38
C GLU A 41 -16.80 3.92 24.05
N VAL A 42 -17.56 3.72 22.97
CA VAL A 42 -17.02 3.48 21.61
C VAL A 42 -16.03 4.57 21.17
N SER A 43 -16.30 5.83 21.53
CA SER A 43 -15.44 6.99 21.28
C SER A 43 -14.02 6.85 21.86
N GLN A 44 -13.88 6.07 22.94
CA GLN A 44 -12.62 5.84 23.65
C GLN A 44 -11.95 4.51 23.28
N SER A 45 -12.49 3.75 22.32
CA SER A 45 -11.90 2.48 21.91
C SER A 45 -10.52 2.67 21.28
N TYR A 46 -9.66 1.63 21.32
CA TYR A 46 -8.33 1.69 20.72
C TYR A 46 -8.40 1.94 19.20
N LEU A 47 -9.31 1.25 18.49
CA LEU A 47 -9.55 1.49 17.08
C LEU A 47 -10.06 2.91 16.80
N THR A 48 -11.00 3.39 17.61
CA THR A 48 -11.54 4.74 17.46
C THR A 48 -10.48 5.78 17.80
N ARG A 49 -9.55 5.52 18.73
CA ARG A 49 -8.37 6.37 18.96
C ARG A 49 -7.35 6.30 17.83
N LEU A 50 -7.19 5.16 17.15
CA LEU A 50 -6.39 5.04 15.93
C LEU A 50 -7.02 5.80 14.75
N TRP A 51 -8.35 5.85 14.69
CA TRP A 51 -9.08 6.47 13.59
C TRP A 51 -9.36 7.97 13.81
N ASN A 52 -9.70 8.33 15.04
CA ASN A 52 -10.00 9.68 15.51
C ASN A 52 -8.82 10.32 16.24
N ASN A 53 -7.61 9.75 16.19
CA ASN A 53 -6.45 10.47 16.71
C ASN A 53 -6.32 11.76 15.90
N ASP A 54 -6.37 12.89 16.59
CA ASP A 54 -6.14 14.20 15.98
C ASP A 54 -4.77 14.25 15.27
N THR A 55 -3.81 13.41 15.69
CA THR A 55 -2.51 13.23 15.02
C THR A 55 -2.59 12.65 13.60
N PHE A 56 -3.68 11.94 13.24
CA PHE A 56 -3.94 11.45 11.88
C PHE A 56 -4.77 12.42 11.03
N THR A 57 -5.52 13.32 11.66
CA THR A 57 -6.40 14.28 10.97
C THR A 57 -5.77 15.67 10.79
N GLN A 58 -4.74 16.04 11.55
CA GLN A 58 -4.37 17.46 11.67
C GLN A 58 -3.16 17.96 10.86
N HIS A 59 -2.50 17.15 10.02
CA HIS A 59 -1.38 17.66 9.20
C HIS A 59 -1.61 17.62 7.69
N SER A 60 -2.17 18.73 7.22
CA SER A 60 -2.03 19.32 5.90
C SER A 60 -2.35 18.41 4.70
N LYS A 61 -3.64 18.22 4.44
CA LYS A 61 -4.08 18.52 3.07
C LYS A 61 -3.95 20.04 2.89
N ASN A 62 -2.71 20.55 2.80
CA ASN A 62 -2.47 21.80 2.09
C ASN A 62 -3.27 21.65 0.82
N SER A 63 -4.33 22.45 0.65
CA SER A 63 -5.19 22.38 -0.53
C SER A 63 -4.26 22.30 -1.73
N MET A 64 -4.12 21.11 -2.32
CA MET A 64 -3.02 20.85 -3.23
C MET A 64 -3.27 21.76 -4.43
N VAL A 65 -2.52 22.86 -4.49
CA VAL A 65 -2.70 23.84 -5.55
C VAL A 65 -2.25 23.13 -6.82
N THR A 66 -3.21 22.79 -7.67
CA THR A 66 -2.93 22.15 -8.95
C THR A 66 -1.99 23.04 -9.76
N LEU A 67 -1.16 22.45 -10.60
CA LEU A 67 -0.29 23.21 -11.51
C LEU A 67 -1.08 24.27 -12.30
N ALA A 68 -2.31 23.93 -12.72
CA ALA A 68 -3.20 24.85 -13.42
C ALA A 68 -3.56 26.09 -12.57
N ASN A 69 -3.90 25.91 -11.28
CA ASN A 69 -4.26 27.03 -10.41
C ASN A 69 -3.08 27.96 -10.15
N GLN A 70 -1.88 27.40 -9.94
CA GLN A 70 -0.68 28.21 -9.70
C GLN A 70 -0.33 29.05 -10.92
N VAL A 71 -0.37 28.46 -12.11
CA VAL A 71 -0.08 29.15 -13.38
C VAL A 71 -1.15 30.19 -13.70
N SER A 72 -2.44 29.87 -13.47
CA SER A 72 -3.56 30.78 -13.76
C SER A 72 -3.46 32.08 -12.97
N LYS A 73 -3.05 32.03 -11.68
CA LYS A 73 -2.90 33.21 -10.83
C LYS A 73 -1.96 34.26 -11.43
N TYR A 74 -0.77 33.84 -11.85
CA TYR A 74 0.22 34.75 -12.46
C TYR A 74 -0.22 35.19 -13.86
N PHE A 75 -0.77 34.26 -14.64
CA PHE A 75 -1.22 34.55 -15.99
C PHE A 75 -2.33 35.61 -16.04
N THR A 76 -3.34 35.53 -15.17
CA THR A 76 -4.42 36.53 -15.10
C THR A 76 -3.89 37.93 -14.79
N ALA A 77 -2.93 38.07 -13.87
CA ALA A 77 -2.32 39.36 -13.55
C ALA A 77 -1.59 39.98 -14.76
N VAL A 78 -0.83 39.17 -15.49
CA VAL A 78 -0.13 39.61 -16.72
C VAL A 78 -1.11 40.04 -17.81
N VAL A 79 -2.20 39.28 -18.01
CA VAL A 79 -3.22 39.60 -19.01
C VAL A 79 -3.90 40.94 -18.72
N ILE A 80 -4.29 41.18 -17.46
CA ILE A 80 -4.91 42.44 -17.05
C ILE A 80 -3.94 43.61 -17.31
N PHE A 81 -2.67 43.46 -16.92
CA PHE A 81 -1.65 44.48 -17.17
C PHE A 81 -1.51 44.79 -18.66
N LEU A 82 -1.39 43.76 -19.50
CA LEU A 82 -1.26 43.92 -20.95
C LEU A 82 -2.50 44.54 -21.60
N ALA A 83 -3.71 44.24 -21.10
CA ALA A 83 -4.93 44.88 -21.56
C ALA A 83 -4.89 46.39 -21.33
N PHE A 84 -4.52 46.83 -20.12
CA PHE A 84 -4.37 48.25 -19.80
C PHE A 84 -3.29 48.92 -20.65
N VAL A 85 -2.11 48.31 -20.78
CA VAL A 85 -1.02 48.86 -21.61
C VAL A 85 -1.46 49.02 -23.07
N ALA A 86 -2.14 48.03 -23.65
CA ALA A 86 -2.64 48.11 -25.02
C ALA A 86 -3.72 49.19 -25.17
N GLY A 87 -4.65 49.29 -24.22
CA GLY A 87 -5.67 50.34 -24.21
C GLY A 87 -5.08 51.75 -24.09
N LEU A 88 -4.06 51.93 -23.25
CA LEU A 88 -3.36 53.20 -23.08
C LEU A 88 -2.54 53.57 -24.33
N TYR A 89 -1.89 52.61 -24.98
CA TYR A 89 -1.10 52.86 -26.20
C TYR A 89 -1.97 53.41 -27.34
N TRP A 90 -3.19 52.90 -27.48
CA TRP A 90 -4.13 53.32 -28.52
C TRP A 90 -5.06 54.46 -28.12
N LEU A 91 -4.88 55.08 -26.93
CA LEU A 91 -5.69 56.22 -26.46
C LEU A 91 -5.98 57.32 -27.51
N PRO A 92 -5.05 57.68 -28.42
CA PRO A 92 -5.32 58.65 -29.49
C PRO A 92 -6.49 58.25 -30.41
N ASP A 93 -6.73 56.96 -30.60
CA ASP A 93 -7.90 56.41 -31.29
C ASP A 93 -8.76 55.64 -30.28
N GLN A 94 -9.78 56.32 -29.74
CA GLN A 94 -10.67 55.76 -28.71
C GLN A 94 -11.35 54.45 -29.14
N HIS A 95 -11.69 54.33 -30.43
CA HIS A 95 -12.31 53.12 -30.95
C HIS A 95 -11.31 51.96 -30.97
N LEU A 96 -10.08 52.22 -31.40
CA LEU A 96 -9.02 51.22 -31.42
C LEU A 96 -8.53 50.85 -30.01
N ALA A 97 -8.50 51.80 -29.07
CA ALA A 97 -8.21 51.58 -27.66
C ALA A 97 -9.20 50.61 -27.01
N LEU A 98 -10.50 50.87 -27.15
CA LEU A 98 -11.56 49.98 -26.64
C LEU A 98 -11.50 48.61 -27.31
N LYS A 99 -11.26 48.57 -28.62
CA LYS A 99 -11.13 47.32 -29.38
C LYS A 99 -9.94 46.49 -28.91
N ALA A 100 -8.75 47.08 -28.77
CA ALA A 100 -7.55 46.39 -28.31
C ALA A 100 -7.69 45.91 -26.86
N PHE A 101 -8.16 46.77 -25.95
CA PHE A 101 -8.38 46.43 -24.54
C PHE A 101 -9.32 45.23 -24.38
N THR A 102 -10.48 45.28 -25.04
CA THR A 102 -11.48 44.19 -24.95
C THR A 102 -10.99 42.92 -25.65
N ALA A 103 -10.35 43.03 -26.82
CA ALA A 103 -9.81 41.88 -27.54
C ALA A 103 -8.74 41.13 -26.73
N VAL A 104 -7.86 41.84 -26.01
CA VAL A 104 -6.84 41.26 -25.14
C VAL A 104 -7.47 40.44 -24.01
N LEU A 105 -8.47 41.01 -23.31
CA LEU A 105 -9.15 40.31 -22.21
C LEU A 105 -9.89 39.05 -22.68
N ILE A 106 -10.50 39.10 -23.87
CA ILE A 106 -11.25 37.97 -24.43
C ILE A 106 -10.29 36.87 -24.90
N VAL A 107 -9.28 37.21 -25.71
CA VAL A 107 -8.39 36.21 -26.34
C VAL A 107 -7.49 35.51 -25.35
N ALA A 108 -7.20 36.14 -24.21
CA ALA A 108 -6.31 35.60 -23.20
C ALA A 108 -7.06 34.91 -22.05
N CYS A 109 -8.31 34.46 -22.23
CA CYS A 109 -8.93 33.61 -21.20
C CYS A 109 -8.10 32.33 -20.99
N PRO A 110 -7.75 31.96 -19.75
CA PRO A 110 -7.04 30.71 -19.45
C PRO A 110 -7.94 29.46 -19.53
N CYS A 111 -9.03 29.51 -20.30
CA CYS A 111 -10.04 28.48 -20.42
C CYS A 111 -9.43 27.10 -20.78
N ALA A 112 -8.51 27.07 -21.75
CA ALA A 112 -7.83 25.85 -22.16
C ALA A 112 -6.86 25.30 -21.09
N LEU A 113 -6.19 26.19 -20.35
CA LEU A 113 -5.30 25.85 -19.24
C LEU A 113 -6.07 25.14 -18.12
N ALA A 114 -7.22 25.71 -17.73
CA ALA A 114 -8.08 25.16 -16.68
C ALA A 114 -8.66 23.79 -17.05
N LEU A 115 -9.02 23.57 -18.32
CA LEU A 115 -9.58 22.30 -18.79
C LEU A 115 -8.52 21.22 -19.02
N SER A 116 -7.27 21.58 -19.29
CA SER A 116 -6.27 20.59 -19.68
C SER A 116 -6.00 19.52 -18.60
N THR A 117 -5.89 19.93 -17.34
CA THR A 117 -5.65 19.02 -16.21
C THR A 117 -6.76 17.99 -16.00
N PRO A 118 -8.06 18.37 -15.85
CA PRO A 118 -9.12 17.39 -15.65
C PRO A 118 -9.28 16.41 -16.82
N PHE A 119 -9.05 16.85 -18.07
CA PHE A 119 -9.13 15.93 -19.21
C PHE A 119 -7.94 14.98 -19.30
N ALA A 120 -6.71 15.47 -19.10
CA ALA A 120 -5.52 14.62 -19.14
C ALA A 120 -5.49 13.62 -17.96
N LEU A 121 -5.61 14.13 -16.72
CA LEU A 121 -5.54 13.31 -15.52
C LEU A 121 -6.82 12.48 -15.31
N GLY A 122 -7.99 13.00 -15.69
CA GLY A 122 -9.23 12.23 -15.66
C GLY A 122 -9.21 11.06 -16.64
N SER A 123 -8.63 11.26 -17.84
CA SER A 123 -8.38 10.16 -18.78
C SER A 123 -7.40 9.13 -18.19
N ALA A 124 -6.33 9.58 -17.54
CA ALA A 124 -5.40 8.70 -16.84
C ALA A 124 -6.06 7.89 -15.72
N LEU A 125 -6.90 8.53 -14.89
CA LEU A 125 -7.68 7.88 -13.84
C LEU A 125 -8.56 6.74 -14.40
N ARG A 126 -9.23 7.00 -15.52
CA ARG A 126 -10.05 5.98 -16.21
C ARG A 126 -9.21 4.80 -16.72
N ILE A 127 -8.01 5.07 -17.21
CA ILE A 127 -7.07 4.03 -17.68
C ILE A 127 -6.57 3.20 -16.50
N PHE A 128 -6.18 3.84 -15.40
CA PHE A 128 -5.78 3.16 -14.16
C PHE A 128 -6.90 2.28 -13.61
N GLY A 129 -8.13 2.78 -13.52
CA GLY A 129 -9.27 2.00 -13.02
C GLY A 129 -9.60 0.76 -13.88
N ARG A 130 -9.40 0.84 -15.21
CA ARG A 130 -9.51 -0.34 -16.10
C ARG A 130 -8.46 -1.42 -15.80
N ARG A 131 -7.32 -1.00 -15.25
CA ARG A 131 -6.22 -1.85 -14.79
C ARG A 131 -6.26 -2.12 -13.28
N LYS A 132 -7.44 -1.94 -12.66
CA LYS A 132 -7.70 -2.21 -11.25
C LYS A 132 -6.80 -1.43 -10.28
N PHE A 133 -6.35 -0.26 -10.72
CA PHE A 133 -5.70 0.74 -9.88
C PHE A 133 -6.64 1.95 -9.74
N PHE A 134 -7.26 2.08 -8.58
CA PHE A 134 -8.31 3.05 -8.31
C PHE A 134 -7.77 4.19 -7.47
N LEU A 135 -7.69 5.38 -8.07
CA LEU A 135 -7.28 6.60 -7.40
C LEU A 135 -8.51 7.38 -6.96
N ARG A 136 -8.47 7.93 -5.75
CA ARG A 136 -9.58 8.71 -5.18
C ARG A 136 -9.89 9.99 -5.97
N ASN A 137 -8.88 10.64 -6.53
CA ASN A 137 -9.03 11.87 -7.32
C ASN A 137 -7.83 12.10 -8.26
N THR A 138 -7.92 13.13 -9.11
CA THR A 138 -6.88 13.47 -10.10
C THR A 138 -5.62 14.06 -9.49
N GLU A 139 -5.73 14.72 -8.33
CA GLU A 139 -4.60 15.32 -7.63
C GLU A 139 -3.59 14.25 -7.22
N ILE A 140 -4.06 13.08 -6.78
CA ILE A 140 -3.18 11.97 -6.41
C ILE A 140 -2.38 11.48 -7.61
N ALA A 141 -2.96 11.46 -8.82
CA ALA A 141 -2.21 11.11 -10.04
C ALA A 141 -1.09 12.13 -10.33
N GLU A 142 -1.30 13.41 -10.01
CA GLU A 142 -0.26 14.44 -10.13
C GLU A 142 0.83 14.30 -9.06
N THR A 143 0.47 13.91 -7.84
CA THR A 143 1.40 13.67 -6.73
C THR A 143 2.23 12.39 -6.95
N LEU A 144 1.61 11.32 -7.47
CA LEU A 144 2.30 10.09 -7.87
C LEU A 144 3.45 10.37 -8.85
N ALA A 145 3.26 11.33 -9.76
CA ALA A 145 4.28 11.75 -10.73
C ALA A 145 5.50 12.46 -10.10
N LYS A 146 5.44 12.81 -8.82
CA LYS A 146 6.49 13.53 -8.07
C LYS A 146 7.13 12.66 -6.99
N ILE A 147 6.68 11.43 -6.81
CA ILE A 147 7.22 10.49 -5.81
C ILE A 147 8.69 10.19 -6.14
N ASP A 148 9.50 10.16 -5.09
CA ASP A 148 10.91 9.78 -5.16
C ASP A 148 11.25 8.60 -4.22
N THR A 149 10.43 8.40 -3.18
CA THR A 149 10.63 7.38 -2.15
C THR A 149 9.43 6.46 -2.08
N ILE A 150 9.65 5.15 -2.07
CA ILE A 150 8.59 4.13 -1.93
C ILE A 150 8.84 3.30 -0.69
N VAL A 151 7.86 3.28 0.21
CA VAL A 151 7.88 2.52 1.45
C VAL A 151 6.85 1.40 1.35
N PHE A 152 7.31 0.18 1.55
CA PHE A 152 6.47 -1.01 1.57
C PHE A 152 6.21 -1.42 3.01
N ASP A 153 4.97 -1.77 3.33
CA ASP A 153 4.71 -2.71 4.42
C ASP A 153 5.08 -4.12 3.97
N LYS A 154 5.46 -4.99 4.90
CA LYS A 154 5.79 -6.38 4.57
C LYS A 154 4.53 -7.24 4.46
N THR A 155 3.77 -7.30 5.55
CA THR A 155 2.66 -8.23 5.71
C THR A 155 1.46 -7.79 4.88
N GLY A 156 0.80 -8.73 4.20
CA GLY A 156 -0.32 -8.46 3.29
C GLY A 156 0.08 -7.79 1.95
N THR A 157 1.29 -7.26 1.87
CA THR A 157 1.74 -6.41 0.77
C THR A 157 2.79 -7.11 -0.09
N LEU A 158 3.98 -7.36 0.43
CA LEU A 158 4.99 -8.18 -0.25
C LEU A 158 4.74 -9.67 -0.04
N THR A 159 4.04 -10.02 1.04
CA THR A 159 3.58 -11.37 1.32
C THR A 159 2.09 -11.51 1.01
N ARG A 160 1.66 -12.74 0.69
CA ARG A 160 0.24 -13.03 0.50
C ARG A 160 -0.43 -13.27 1.85
N PRO A 161 -1.53 -12.54 2.18
CA PRO A 161 -2.22 -12.72 3.44
C PRO A 161 -2.76 -14.16 3.57
N GLY A 162 -2.58 -14.78 4.73
CA GLY A 162 -3.10 -16.12 5.04
C GLY A 162 -2.44 -17.31 4.32
N GLN A 163 -1.40 -17.11 3.49
CA GLN A 163 -0.78 -18.18 2.69
C GLN A 163 0.61 -18.63 3.18
N ALA A 164 1.02 -18.32 4.42
CA ALA A 164 2.35 -18.73 4.86
C ALA A 164 2.51 -20.26 4.79
N ARG A 165 3.54 -20.70 4.08
CA ARG A 165 3.75 -22.11 3.74
C ARG A 165 4.39 -22.83 4.90
N ILE A 166 3.90 -24.05 5.16
CA ILE A 166 4.56 -25.00 6.03
C ILE A 166 5.41 -25.95 5.20
N ARG A 167 6.69 -26.03 5.57
CA ARG A 167 7.65 -26.99 5.01
C ARG A 167 8.17 -27.89 6.11
N PHE A 168 8.09 -29.20 5.90
CA PHE A 168 8.76 -30.17 6.74
C PHE A 168 10.23 -30.33 6.31
N THR A 169 11.14 -30.43 7.26
CA THR A 169 12.57 -30.66 7.03
C THR A 169 13.05 -31.70 8.04
N GLY A 170 13.61 -32.80 7.54
CA GLY A 170 13.96 -33.97 8.33
C GLY A 170 13.84 -35.24 7.50
N GLU A 171 13.70 -36.37 8.18
CA GLU A 171 13.51 -37.69 7.59
C GLU A 171 12.17 -37.78 6.84
N GLN A 172 12.14 -38.48 5.72
CA GLN A 172 10.93 -38.52 4.90
C GLN A 172 9.81 -39.26 5.63
N LEU A 173 8.80 -38.50 6.08
CA LEU A 173 7.64 -39.05 6.78
C LEU A 173 6.86 -40.01 5.87
N ASP A 174 6.59 -41.21 6.38
CA ASP A 174 5.73 -42.17 5.70
C ASP A 174 4.24 -41.76 5.77
N ALA A 175 3.36 -42.49 5.06
CA ALA A 175 1.93 -42.17 5.02
C ALA A 175 1.24 -42.32 6.39
N HIS A 176 1.69 -43.22 7.25
CA HIS A 176 1.12 -43.46 8.57
C HIS A 176 1.55 -42.37 9.55
N GLN A 177 2.84 -42.04 9.60
CA GLN A 177 3.41 -40.95 10.39
C GLN A 177 2.74 -39.61 10.05
N GLN A 178 2.52 -39.32 8.76
CA GLN A 178 1.79 -38.11 8.34
C GLN A 178 0.36 -38.08 8.91
N VAL A 179 -0.34 -39.21 8.92
CA VAL A 179 -1.70 -39.32 9.46
C VAL A 179 -1.70 -39.19 10.99
N TRP A 180 -0.73 -39.78 11.69
CA TRP A 180 -0.60 -39.65 13.14
C TRP A 180 -0.34 -38.22 13.58
N ILE A 181 0.63 -37.54 12.94
CA ILE A 181 0.92 -36.12 13.16
C ILE A 181 -0.32 -35.27 12.90
N LYS A 182 -1.04 -35.56 11.81
CA LYS A 182 -2.27 -34.85 11.46
C LYS A 182 -3.37 -35.05 12.50
N SER A 183 -3.48 -36.24 13.10
CA SER A 183 -4.45 -36.52 14.16
C SER A 183 -4.17 -35.72 15.43
N VAL A 184 -2.90 -35.68 15.87
CA VAL A 184 -2.49 -34.83 17.02
C VAL A 184 -2.73 -33.35 16.73
N ALA A 185 -2.29 -32.86 15.57
CA ALA A 185 -2.42 -31.45 15.18
C ALA A 185 -3.87 -30.96 15.10
N ARG A 186 -4.82 -31.84 14.79
CA ARG A 186 -6.26 -31.51 14.74
C ARG A 186 -6.84 -31.10 16.09
N HIS A 187 -6.29 -31.61 17.18
CA HIS A 187 -6.86 -31.41 18.53
C HIS A 187 -6.33 -30.16 19.23
N SER A 188 -5.33 -29.48 18.65
CA SER A 188 -4.81 -28.21 19.15
C SER A 188 -5.50 -27.02 18.48
N ASN A 189 -5.81 -26.01 19.27
CA ASN A 189 -6.35 -24.74 18.77
C ASN A 189 -5.25 -23.78 18.29
N HIS A 190 -3.97 -24.18 18.37
CA HIS A 190 -2.86 -23.34 17.96
C HIS A 190 -2.84 -23.15 16.43
N PRO A 191 -2.68 -21.92 15.90
CA PRO A 191 -2.67 -21.65 14.46
C PRO A 191 -1.64 -22.47 13.67
N LEU A 192 -0.45 -22.69 14.23
CA LEU A 192 0.56 -23.59 13.65
C LEU A 192 0.06 -25.03 13.50
N SER A 193 -0.61 -25.58 14.51
CA SER A 193 -1.20 -26.93 14.48
C SER A 193 -2.26 -27.02 13.39
N HIS A 194 -3.11 -25.99 13.26
CA HIS A 194 -4.12 -25.95 12.21
C HIS A 194 -3.51 -25.94 10.79
N ARG A 195 -2.40 -25.22 10.61
CA ARG A 195 -1.68 -25.21 9.33
C ARG A 195 -0.97 -26.53 9.05
N ILE A 196 -0.38 -27.18 10.07
CA ILE A 196 0.21 -28.53 9.92
C ILE A 196 -0.89 -29.51 9.50
N TYR A 197 -2.04 -29.46 10.16
CA TYR A 197 -3.21 -30.27 9.84
C TYR A 197 -3.68 -30.09 8.38
N GLN A 198 -3.78 -28.84 7.90
CA GLN A 198 -4.19 -28.54 6.52
C GLN A 198 -3.15 -29.02 5.49
N ARG A 199 -1.86 -29.03 5.84
CA ARG A 199 -0.76 -29.36 4.92
C ARG A 199 -0.59 -30.86 4.69
N LEU A 200 -0.87 -31.67 5.71
CA LEU A 200 -0.66 -33.12 5.68
C LEU A 200 -1.83 -33.82 4.94
N PRO A 201 -1.55 -34.81 4.07
CA PRO A 201 -2.58 -35.58 3.37
C PRO A 201 -3.31 -36.55 4.33
N GLY A 202 -4.32 -37.26 3.82
CA GLY A 202 -5.10 -38.25 4.58
C GLY A 202 -6.46 -37.73 5.03
N SER A 203 -7.52 -38.47 4.68
CA SER A 203 -8.92 -38.16 5.02
C SER A 203 -9.39 -38.89 6.26
N TYR A 204 -8.83 -40.07 6.53
CA TYR A 204 -9.07 -40.82 7.76
C TYR A 204 -8.06 -40.40 8.83
N LEU A 205 -8.56 -40.14 10.04
CA LEU A 205 -7.75 -39.78 11.20
C LEU A 205 -8.02 -40.83 12.28
N PRO A 206 -7.01 -41.62 12.68
CA PRO A 206 -7.15 -42.58 13.76
C PRO A 206 -7.50 -41.88 15.07
N GLU A 207 -8.13 -42.62 15.97
CA GLU A 207 -8.53 -42.13 17.27
C GLU A 207 -7.29 -41.73 18.10
N LEU A 208 -7.39 -40.58 18.76
CA LEU A 208 -6.32 -40.03 19.57
C LEU A 208 -6.60 -40.35 21.04
N ALA A 209 -5.68 -41.06 21.68
CA ALA A 209 -5.69 -41.29 23.11
C ALA A 209 -4.70 -40.34 23.83
N ASN A 210 -4.94 -40.10 25.12
CA ASN A 210 -3.99 -39.41 26.01
C ASN A 210 -3.49 -38.05 25.50
N PHE A 211 -4.34 -37.26 24.83
CA PHE A 211 -3.97 -35.93 24.35
C PHE A 211 -3.62 -34.97 25.49
N SER A 212 -2.51 -34.25 25.35
CA SER A 212 -2.07 -33.20 26.26
C SER A 212 -1.45 -32.04 25.50
N GLU A 213 -1.80 -30.82 25.89
CA GLU A 213 -1.25 -29.57 25.35
C GLU A 213 -0.57 -28.79 26.47
N LEU A 214 0.75 -28.62 26.35
CA LEU A 214 1.58 -27.89 27.30
C LEU A 214 1.87 -26.49 26.74
N SER A 215 1.33 -25.49 27.41
CA SER A 215 1.42 -24.10 26.97
C SER A 215 2.89 -23.65 26.90
N GLY A 216 3.29 -23.13 25.75
CA GLY A 216 4.67 -22.70 25.50
C GLY A 216 5.62 -23.81 25.04
N GLU A 217 5.24 -25.08 25.15
CA GLU A 217 6.11 -26.22 24.79
C GLU A 217 5.61 -26.96 23.54
N GLY A 218 4.38 -27.48 23.56
CA GLY A 218 3.89 -28.32 22.47
C GLY A 218 2.65 -29.14 22.81
N VAL A 219 2.32 -30.07 21.91
CA VAL A 219 1.18 -31.00 22.00
C VAL A 219 1.66 -32.43 21.85
N MET A 220 1.03 -33.36 22.57
CA MET A 220 1.31 -34.79 22.46
C MET A 220 0.04 -35.62 22.52
N GLY A 221 0.12 -36.85 22.03
CA GLY A 221 -0.88 -37.88 22.25
C GLY A 221 -0.49 -39.18 21.59
N GLU A 222 -1.29 -40.20 21.82
CA GLU A 222 -1.07 -41.56 21.36
C GLU A 222 -2.02 -41.88 20.20
N VAL A 223 -1.48 -42.29 19.05
CA VAL A 223 -2.24 -42.61 17.84
C VAL A 223 -1.80 -43.98 17.36
N ASP A 224 -2.74 -44.93 17.21
CA ASP A 224 -2.45 -46.32 16.84
C ASP A 224 -1.37 -47.00 17.73
N GLY A 225 -1.26 -46.60 19.00
CA GLY A 225 -0.25 -47.12 19.94
C GLY A 225 1.13 -46.45 19.85
N HIS A 226 1.28 -45.42 19.02
CA HIS A 226 2.51 -44.63 18.87
C HIS A 226 2.40 -43.28 19.57
N LEU A 227 3.41 -42.91 20.35
CA LEU A 227 3.46 -41.64 21.04
C LEU A 227 3.99 -40.54 20.11
N VAL A 228 3.16 -39.56 19.79
CA VAL A 228 3.51 -38.46 18.89
C VAL A 228 3.60 -37.15 19.66
N LYS A 229 4.71 -36.41 19.49
CA LYS A 229 4.97 -35.09 20.09
C LYS A 229 5.20 -34.04 19.00
N LEU A 230 4.58 -32.88 19.12
CA LEU A 230 4.78 -31.70 18.26
C LEU A 230 5.08 -30.47 19.12
N GLY A 231 6.24 -29.83 18.97
CA GLY A 231 6.57 -28.71 19.85
C GLY A 231 7.99 -28.16 19.70
N ARG A 232 8.46 -27.48 20.76
CA ARG A 232 9.85 -27.02 20.87
C ARG A 232 10.82 -28.19 20.91
N TYR A 233 12.02 -27.98 20.39
CA TYR A 233 13.03 -29.04 20.30
C TYR A 233 13.36 -29.64 21.67
N GLU A 234 13.58 -28.80 22.68
CA GLU A 234 13.99 -29.21 24.02
C GLU A 234 12.97 -30.14 24.67
N TRP A 235 11.69 -29.87 24.46
CA TRP A 235 10.58 -30.68 24.98
C TRP A 235 10.35 -31.95 24.15
N VAL A 236 10.38 -31.83 22.83
CA VAL A 236 10.14 -32.97 21.92
C VAL A 236 11.27 -34.01 22.02
N ALA A 237 12.51 -33.56 22.23
CA ALA A 237 13.68 -34.43 22.40
C ALA A 237 13.86 -34.98 23.83
N ASP A 238 12.93 -34.69 24.75
CA ASP A 238 13.03 -35.02 26.18
C ASP A 238 14.36 -34.57 26.82
N ARG A 239 14.90 -33.44 26.35
CA ARG A 239 16.16 -32.82 26.81
C ARG A 239 15.91 -31.64 27.75
N LEU A 240 14.85 -31.70 28.56
CA LEU A 240 14.61 -30.72 29.61
C LEU A 240 15.71 -30.83 30.68
N THR A 241 16.79 -30.08 30.52
CA THR A 241 17.73 -29.80 31.61
C THR A 241 17.07 -28.81 32.57
N GLU A 242 17.19 -29.03 33.89
CA GLU A 242 16.68 -28.16 34.98
C GLU A 242 17.25 -26.72 34.99
N SER A 243 17.91 -26.29 33.92
CA SER A 243 18.44 -24.96 33.75
C SER A 243 18.24 -24.59 32.31
N GLY A 244 17.30 -23.68 32.06
CA GLY A 244 17.16 -23.05 30.76
C GLY A 244 18.50 -22.42 30.35
N VAL A 245 18.73 -22.45 29.03
CA VAL A 245 19.91 -21.99 28.28
C VAL A 245 20.86 -23.10 27.83
N GLY A 246 20.88 -23.33 26.52
CA GLY A 246 22.15 -23.45 25.79
C GLY A 246 22.33 -24.73 24.98
N ASP A 247 22.15 -24.60 23.67
CA ASP A 247 22.76 -25.40 22.62
C ASP A 247 24.19 -25.87 23.01
N PRO A 248 24.41 -27.19 23.26
CA PRO A 248 25.72 -27.70 23.67
C PRO A 248 26.79 -27.63 22.58
N GLU A 249 26.42 -27.36 21.31
CA GLU A 249 27.33 -27.47 20.16
C GLU A 249 27.34 -26.24 19.25
N GLY A 250 26.46 -25.25 19.44
CA GLY A 250 26.41 -24.05 18.59
C GLY A 250 26.01 -24.35 17.13
N THR A 251 25.37 -25.51 16.89
CA THR A 251 25.05 -26.02 15.55
C THR A 251 23.63 -25.69 15.08
N LEU A 252 22.81 -25.06 15.94
CA LEU A 252 21.43 -24.72 15.61
C LEU A 252 21.37 -23.37 14.87
N ASP A 253 21.06 -23.42 13.57
CA ASP A 253 20.76 -22.26 12.70
C ASP A 253 19.75 -21.30 13.39
N PRO A 254 19.82 -19.97 13.19
CA PRO A 254 18.79 -19.03 13.64
C PRO A 254 17.34 -19.42 13.25
N ALA A 255 17.15 -20.29 12.25
CA ALA A 255 15.86 -20.88 11.89
C ALA A 255 15.20 -21.75 12.98
N TYR A 256 15.94 -22.19 14.00
CA TYR A 256 15.50 -23.17 15.01
C TYR A 256 14.47 -22.60 16.03
N GLN A 257 14.35 -21.28 16.16
CA GLN A 257 13.48 -20.65 17.17
C GLN A 257 11.97 -20.58 16.80
N THR A 258 11.58 -20.99 15.60
CA THR A 258 10.17 -20.93 15.13
C THR A 258 9.75 -22.18 14.38
N ALA A 259 10.44 -23.29 14.66
CA ALA A 259 10.14 -24.59 14.08
C ALA A 259 9.31 -25.42 15.07
N VAL A 260 8.36 -26.19 14.55
CA VAL A 260 7.60 -27.19 15.32
C VAL A 260 8.22 -28.54 15.05
N TYR A 261 8.99 -29.05 16.00
CA TYR A 261 9.63 -30.36 15.93
C TYR A 261 8.62 -31.47 16.08
N VAL A 262 8.93 -32.60 15.46
CA VAL A 262 8.11 -33.80 15.46
C VAL A 262 8.96 -34.93 16.03
N ALA A 263 8.45 -35.61 17.06
CA ALA A 263 8.96 -36.90 17.48
C ALA A 263 7.87 -37.95 17.52
N ILE A 264 8.25 -39.18 17.19
CA ILE A 264 7.41 -40.38 17.29
C ILE A 264 8.19 -41.41 18.08
N ASP A 265 7.59 -41.95 19.15
CA ASP A 265 8.20 -42.92 20.05
C ASP A 265 9.59 -42.53 20.59
N GLY A 266 9.79 -41.22 20.81
CA GLY A 266 11.03 -40.65 21.33
C GLY A 266 12.10 -40.34 20.27
N GLU A 267 11.87 -40.67 19.00
CA GLU A 267 12.77 -40.34 17.90
C GLU A 267 12.34 -39.05 17.20
N VAL A 268 13.26 -38.07 17.12
CA VAL A 268 13.00 -36.78 16.45
C VAL A 268 13.16 -36.93 14.95
N LEU A 269 12.05 -36.98 14.23
CA LEU A 269 12.04 -37.19 12.78
C LEU A 269 12.36 -35.93 11.98
N GLY A 270 12.12 -34.75 12.57
CA GLY A 270 12.36 -33.47 11.90
C GLY A 270 11.50 -32.35 12.45
N TYR A 271 11.27 -31.33 11.64
CA TYR A 271 10.52 -30.15 12.06
C TYR A 271 9.76 -29.47 10.91
N PHE A 272 8.66 -28.81 11.27
CA PHE A 272 7.90 -27.91 10.41
C PHE A 272 8.38 -26.47 10.59
N THR A 273 8.73 -25.80 9.50
CA THR A 273 8.98 -24.35 9.48
C THR A 273 7.82 -23.62 8.84
N LEU A 274 7.43 -22.49 9.44
CA LEU A 274 6.50 -21.55 8.84
C LEU A 274 7.31 -20.49 8.08
N THR A 275 7.11 -20.41 6.77
CA THR A 275 7.76 -19.39 5.94
C THR A 275 6.72 -18.48 5.33
N ASN A 276 6.96 -17.17 5.35
CA ASN A 276 6.11 -16.21 4.66
C ASN A 276 6.09 -16.52 3.16
N ASP A 277 4.88 -16.56 2.57
CA ASP A 277 4.74 -16.72 1.13
C ASP A 277 4.85 -15.35 0.46
N TYR A 278 6.07 -15.03 0.06
CA TYR A 278 6.37 -13.84 -0.72
C TYR A 278 5.72 -13.92 -2.10
N ARG A 279 5.24 -12.79 -2.61
CA ARG A 279 4.70 -12.71 -3.97
C ARG A 279 5.80 -13.05 -4.99
N PRO A 280 5.54 -13.96 -5.95
CA PRO A 280 6.54 -14.36 -6.96
C PRO A 280 7.17 -13.21 -7.73
N GLU A 281 6.39 -12.16 -7.97
CA GLU A 281 6.78 -10.95 -8.69
C GLU A 281 7.63 -9.96 -7.87
N MET A 282 7.78 -10.17 -6.56
CA MET A 282 8.44 -9.23 -5.65
C MET A 282 9.87 -8.90 -6.09
N ASP A 283 10.70 -9.91 -6.34
CA ASP A 283 12.13 -9.70 -6.61
C ASP A 283 12.37 -8.84 -7.85
N GLY A 284 11.59 -9.10 -8.92
CA GLY A 284 11.64 -8.31 -10.15
C GLY A 284 11.11 -6.90 -9.96
N LEU A 285 10.00 -6.75 -9.23
CA LEU A 285 9.39 -5.46 -8.92
C LEU A 285 10.33 -4.55 -8.13
N ILE A 286 10.90 -5.05 -7.04
CA ILE A 286 11.79 -4.26 -6.17
C ILE A 286 13.06 -3.87 -6.95
N LYS A 287 13.60 -4.78 -7.77
CA LYS A 287 14.75 -4.46 -8.63
C LYS A 287 14.43 -3.32 -9.60
N GLU A 288 13.33 -3.40 -10.35
CA GLU A 288 12.94 -2.35 -11.30
C GLU A 288 12.69 -1.00 -10.62
N LEU A 289 12.03 -1.00 -9.46
CA LEU A 289 11.78 0.24 -8.70
C LEU A 289 13.07 0.82 -8.11
N SER A 290 14.03 -0.02 -7.69
CA SER A 290 15.27 0.44 -7.07
C SER A 290 16.18 1.25 -8.00
N GLU A 291 15.97 1.14 -9.32
CA GLU A 291 16.71 1.91 -10.33
C GLU A 291 16.33 3.39 -10.33
N GLN A 292 15.10 3.73 -9.91
CA GLN A 292 14.55 5.09 -10.01
C GLN A 292 14.10 5.69 -8.67
N TYR A 293 13.85 4.86 -7.66
CA TYR A 293 13.27 5.28 -6.39
C TYR A 293 14.12 4.83 -5.20
N ASP A 294 14.08 5.61 -4.13
CA ASP A 294 14.59 5.18 -2.83
C ASP A 294 13.56 4.29 -2.14
N LEU A 295 13.93 3.02 -1.90
CA LEU A 295 13.01 2.04 -1.35
C LEU A 295 13.23 1.83 0.13
N ALA A 296 12.17 1.57 0.88
CA ALA A 296 12.23 1.08 2.25
C ALA A 296 11.16 0.01 2.50
N LEU A 297 11.43 -0.89 3.44
CA LEU A 297 10.52 -1.90 3.94
C LEU A 297 10.34 -1.70 5.44
N LEU A 298 9.10 -1.57 5.86
CA LEU A 298 8.69 -1.57 7.25
C LEU A 298 8.01 -2.89 7.57
N SER A 299 8.38 -3.51 8.69
CA SER A 299 7.81 -4.76 9.15
C SER A 299 7.59 -4.72 10.66
N GLY A 300 6.43 -5.18 11.11
CA GLY A 300 6.18 -5.45 12.53
C GLY A 300 6.94 -6.68 13.02
N ASP A 301 7.17 -7.66 12.14
CA ASP A 301 7.89 -8.90 12.46
C ASP A 301 9.36 -8.63 12.83
N ASN A 302 9.95 -9.62 13.49
CA ASN A 302 11.38 -9.67 13.79
C ASN A 302 12.25 -9.74 12.53
N ASP A 303 13.56 -9.53 12.70
CA ASP A 303 14.53 -9.40 11.62
C ASP A 303 15.08 -10.73 11.10
N ARG A 304 14.43 -11.87 11.41
CA ARG A 304 14.86 -13.21 10.96
C ARG A 304 14.97 -13.32 9.44
N GLU A 305 14.09 -12.65 8.70
CA GLU A 305 14.09 -12.68 7.23
C GLU A 305 15.04 -11.65 6.60
N ARG A 306 15.80 -10.89 7.41
CA ARG A 306 16.77 -9.90 6.95
C ARG A 306 17.80 -10.47 5.96
N PRO A 307 18.41 -11.66 6.15
CA PRO A 307 19.39 -12.17 5.20
C PRO A 307 18.81 -12.44 3.80
N ARG A 308 17.52 -12.80 3.72
CA ARG A 308 16.80 -12.95 2.45
C ARG A 308 16.51 -11.58 1.82
N LEU A 309 15.91 -10.69 2.60
CA LEU A 309 15.46 -9.39 2.11
C LEU A 309 16.62 -8.45 1.77
N ALA A 310 17.77 -8.55 2.44
CA ALA A 310 18.97 -7.75 2.16
C ALA A 310 19.59 -8.06 0.80
N LYS A 311 19.29 -9.21 0.18
CA LYS A 311 19.71 -9.52 -1.19
C LYS A 311 18.94 -8.70 -2.23
N ILE A 312 17.77 -8.20 -1.85
CA ILE A 312 16.83 -7.50 -2.73
C ILE A 312 16.86 -5.99 -2.43
N PHE A 313 16.81 -5.64 -1.14
CA PHE A 313 17.01 -4.30 -0.61
C PHE A 313 18.48 -4.08 -0.28
N THR A 314 19.23 -3.62 -1.27
CA THR A 314 20.70 -3.58 -1.24
C THR A 314 21.29 -2.34 -0.56
N LYS A 315 20.51 -1.26 -0.39
CA LYS A 315 21.01 -0.04 0.27
C LYS A 315 20.91 -0.17 1.80
N PRO A 316 21.86 0.39 2.56
CA PRO A 316 21.77 0.44 4.02
C PRO A 316 20.57 1.27 4.47
N GLY A 317 19.94 0.87 5.57
CA GLY A 317 18.79 1.58 6.15
C GLY A 317 17.44 1.33 5.49
N GLN A 318 17.37 0.48 4.45
CA GLN A 318 16.11 0.17 3.77
C GLN A 318 15.22 -0.82 4.54
N LEU A 319 15.76 -1.60 5.47
CA LEU A 319 15.04 -2.68 6.14
C LEU A 319 14.85 -2.37 7.63
N LEU A 320 13.61 -2.01 8.00
CA LEU A 320 13.22 -1.74 9.37
C LEU A 320 12.23 -2.80 9.88
N PHE A 321 12.65 -3.54 10.91
CA PHE A 321 11.88 -4.61 11.56
C PHE A 321 11.45 -4.20 12.97
N ASN A 322 10.55 -4.95 13.59
CA ASN A 322 9.99 -4.64 14.91
C ASN A 322 9.33 -3.24 14.97
N GLN A 323 8.67 -2.84 13.88
CA GLN A 323 8.04 -1.52 13.75
C GLN A 323 6.58 -1.57 14.19
N SER A 324 6.25 -0.87 15.28
CA SER A 324 4.86 -0.62 15.69
C SER A 324 4.13 0.28 14.67
N PRO A 325 2.78 0.32 14.66
CA PRO A 325 2.03 1.26 13.82
C PRO A 325 2.46 2.73 14.00
N VAL A 326 2.82 3.12 15.22
CA VAL A 326 3.34 4.47 15.53
C VAL A 326 4.73 4.67 14.93
N ASN A 327 5.61 3.68 15.04
CA ASN A 327 6.95 3.79 14.44
C ASN A 327 6.87 3.91 12.91
N LYS A 328 5.93 3.18 12.27
CA LYS A 328 5.69 3.29 10.83
C LYS A 328 5.25 4.71 10.44
N LEU A 329 4.33 5.29 11.20
CA LEU A 329 3.88 6.68 11.02
C LEU A 329 5.05 7.68 11.14
N ASP A 330 5.83 7.56 12.20
CA ASP A 330 6.94 8.49 12.49
C ASP A 330 8.05 8.38 11.44
N TYR A 331 8.30 7.18 10.93
CA TYR A 331 9.21 6.98 9.80
C TYR A 331 8.76 7.78 8.57
N ILE A 332 7.49 7.67 8.17
CA ILE A 332 6.93 8.41 7.03
C ILE A 332 7.03 9.92 7.25
N LYS A 333 6.70 10.42 8.45
CA LYS A 333 6.84 11.84 8.78
C LYS A 333 8.28 12.33 8.68
N SER A 334 9.23 11.58 9.22
CA SER A 334 10.65 11.94 9.18
C SER A 334 11.19 12.07 7.74
N MET A 335 10.75 11.19 6.83
CA MET A 335 11.12 11.25 5.42
C MET A 335 10.54 12.48 4.73
N ARG A 336 9.28 12.83 5.03
CA ARG A 336 8.63 14.04 4.50
C ARG A 336 9.28 15.32 5.02
N GLU A 337 9.68 15.34 6.29
CA GLU A 337 10.43 16.46 6.89
C GLU A 337 11.80 16.67 6.23
N GLN A 338 12.42 15.60 5.73
CA GLN A 338 13.63 15.66 4.91
C GLN A 338 13.36 16.13 3.47
N GLY A 339 12.13 16.51 3.13
CA GLY A 339 11.73 17.01 1.81
C GLY A 339 11.46 15.91 0.77
N ARG A 340 11.44 14.63 1.18
CA ARG A 340 11.11 13.51 0.28
C ARG A 340 9.63 13.45 -0.02
N ARG A 341 9.30 12.98 -1.23
CA ARG A 341 7.93 12.67 -1.66
C ARG A 341 7.69 11.17 -1.52
N VAL A 342 6.90 10.81 -0.51
CA VAL A 342 6.80 9.44 -0.02
C VAL A 342 5.52 8.78 -0.48
N LEU A 343 5.66 7.64 -1.15
CA LEU A 343 4.60 6.69 -1.45
C LEU A 343 4.64 5.56 -0.43
N MET A 344 3.56 5.36 0.33
CA MET A 344 3.40 4.20 1.21
C MET A 344 2.49 3.17 0.54
N ILE A 345 2.86 1.90 0.60
CA ILE A 345 2.07 0.79 0.10
C ILE A 345 1.90 -0.22 1.24
N GLY A 346 0.67 -0.50 1.61
CA GLY A 346 0.38 -1.57 2.56
C GLY A 346 -1.03 -2.12 2.43
N ASP A 347 -1.50 -2.90 3.42
CA ASP A 347 -2.83 -3.54 3.35
C ASP A 347 -3.98 -2.64 3.82
N GLY A 348 -3.66 -1.50 4.45
CA GLY A 348 -4.62 -0.53 4.92
C GLY A 348 -5.27 -0.85 6.25
N LEU A 349 -4.83 -1.90 6.97
CA LEU A 349 -5.32 -2.25 8.29
C LEU A 349 -4.37 -1.71 9.37
N ASN A 350 -3.15 -2.22 9.38
CA ASN A 350 -2.14 -1.90 10.41
C ASN A 350 -1.35 -0.63 10.13
N ASP A 351 -1.35 -0.21 8.89
CA ASP A 351 -0.55 0.88 8.35
C ASP A 351 -1.42 2.07 7.93
N ALA A 352 -2.72 2.06 8.25
CA ALA A 352 -3.68 3.13 7.97
C ALA A 352 -3.12 4.51 8.34
N GLY A 353 -2.48 4.63 9.51
CA GLY A 353 -1.83 5.85 9.94
C GLY A 353 -0.66 6.29 9.06
N ALA A 354 0.21 5.36 8.69
CA ALA A 354 1.35 5.60 7.81
C ALA A 354 0.91 5.94 6.37
N LEU A 355 -0.13 5.28 5.86
CA LEU A 355 -0.78 5.57 4.57
C LEU A 355 -1.40 6.96 4.53
N ALA A 356 -2.07 7.37 5.61
CA ALA A 356 -2.67 8.70 5.68
C ALA A 356 -1.62 9.82 5.79
N ALA A 357 -0.44 9.50 6.35
CA ALA A 357 0.65 10.46 6.54
C ALA A 357 1.61 10.58 5.36
N SER A 358 1.59 9.66 4.40
CA SER A 358 2.42 9.74 3.19
C SER A 358 1.89 10.79 2.21
N ASP A 359 2.65 11.14 1.17
CA ASP A 359 2.16 12.02 0.10
C ASP A 359 1.10 11.29 -0.76
N VAL A 360 1.27 9.96 -0.90
CA VAL A 360 0.27 9.06 -1.47
C VAL A 360 0.28 7.75 -0.67
N GLY A 361 -0.88 7.30 -0.20
CA GLY A 361 -1.06 5.98 0.40
C GLY A 361 -1.80 5.02 -0.54
N ILE A 362 -1.20 3.89 -0.90
CA ILE A 362 -1.84 2.83 -1.68
C ILE A 362 -2.18 1.65 -0.77
N ALA A 363 -3.47 1.33 -0.66
CA ALA A 363 -3.91 0.08 -0.07
C ALA A 363 -3.89 -1.04 -1.14
N LEU A 364 -3.14 -2.09 -0.89
CA LEU A 364 -3.12 -3.30 -1.70
C LEU A 364 -4.21 -4.24 -1.19
N THR A 365 -5.06 -4.73 -2.10
CA THR A 365 -6.13 -5.65 -1.72
C THR A 365 -6.22 -6.87 -2.64
N GLU A 366 -6.48 -8.04 -2.03
CA GLU A 366 -6.85 -9.27 -2.74
C GLU A 366 -8.34 -9.27 -3.12
N ASP A 367 -9.17 -8.52 -2.37
CA ASP A 367 -10.61 -8.39 -2.57
C ASP A 367 -11.03 -6.92 -2.55
N LEU A 368 -11.53 -6.44 -3.68
CA LEU A 368 -11.97 -5.05 -3.86
C LEU A 368 -13.16 -4.67 -2.97
N THR A 369 -13.79 -5.63 -2.28
CA THR A 369 -14.88 -5.37 -1.31
C THR A 369 -14.39 -4.99 0.08
N SER A 370 -13.13 -5.32 0.43
CA SER A 370 -12.50 -4.90 1.68
C SER A 370 -11.83 -3.54 1.47
N PHE A 371 -12.45 -2.48 1.99
CA PHE A 371 -12.01 -1.10 1.76
C PHE A 371 -11.29 -0.54 2.99
N SER A 372 -10.06 -0.01 2.81
CA SER A 372 -9.40 0.79 3.83
C SER A 372 -9.69 2.29 3.60
N PRO A 373 -10.33 2.99 4.54
CA PRO A 373 -10.68 4.40 4.38
C PRO A 373 -9.48 5.35 4.47
N ALA A 374 -8.34 4.88 4.97
CA ALA A 374 -7.14 5.69 5.19
C ALA A 374 -6.23 5.82 3.95
N CYS A 375 -6.57 5.20 2.82
CA CYS A 375 -5.75 5.24 1.60
C CYS A 375 -6.22 6.26 0.56
N ASP A 376 -5.31 6.74 -0.28
CA ASP A 376 -5.60 7.62 -1.41
C ASP A 376 -5.86 6.85 -2.70
N ALA A 377 -5.31 5.64 -2.79
CA ALA A 377 -5.59 4.73 -3.90
C ALA A 377 -5.66 3.28 -3.44
N ILE A 378 -6.36 2.47 -4.23
CA ILE A 378 -6.50 1.03 -4.04
C ILE A 378 -5.92 0.33 -5.25
N LEU A 379 -5.07 -0.65 -5.01
CA LEU A 379 -4.48 -1.48 -6.06
C LEU A 379 -4.88 -2.95 -5.84
N ASP A 380 -5.42 -3.57 -6.88
CA ASP A 380 -5.60 -5.02 -6.91
C ASP A 380 -4.23 -5.69 -6.87
N ALA A 381 -4.04 -6.59 -5.91
CA ALA A 381 -2.78 -7.26 -5.63
C ALA A 381 -2.19 -7.99 -6.86
N LYS A 382 -3.03 -8.45 -7.80
CA LYS A 382 -2.59 -9.10 -9.04
C LYS A 382 -1.86 -8.16 -10.00
N HIS A 383 -2.07 -6.85 -9.84
CA HIS A 383 -1.49 -5.79 -10.65
C HIS A 383 -0.33 -5.08 -9.93
N LEU A 384 0.12 -5.56 -8.76
CA LEU A 384 1.26 -4.98 -8.03
C LEU A 384 2.52 -4.88 -8.90
N LYS A 385 2.77 -5.91 -9.73
CA LYS A 385 3.88 -5.92 -10.70
C LYS A 385 3.83 -4.78 -11.73
N GLU A 386 2.66 -4.18 -11.97
CA GLU A 386 2.48 -3.08 -12.93
C GLU A 386 2.75 -1.71 -12.30
N LEU A 387 3.07 -1.65 -11.00
CA LEU A 387 3.36 -0.42 -10.27
C LEU A 387 4.42 0.49 -10.94
N PRO A 388 5.57 -0.01 -11.44
CA PRO A 388 6.54 0.84 -12.13
C PRO A 388 5.93 1.53 -13.36
N ILE A 389 5.07 0.81 -14.09
CA ILE A 389 4.39 1.32 -15.27
C ILE A 389 3.33 2.36 -14.87
N PHE A 390 2.59 2.15 -13.78
CA PHE A 390 1.65 3.14 -13.24
C PHE A 390 2.36 4.45 -12.87
N LEU A 391 3.50 4.37 -12.18
CA LEU A 391 4.30 5.54 -11.80
C LEU A 391 4.86 6.26 -13.03
N ALA A 392 5.41 5.51 -13.99
CA ALA A 392 5.90 6.07 -15.25
C ALA A 392 4.77 6.75 -16.06
N PHE A 393 3.58 6.16 -16.07
CA PHE A 393 2.41 6.73 -16.74
C PHE A 393 1.91 8.00 -16.04
N ALA A 394 1.89 8.04 -14.71
CA ALA A 394 1.60 9.27 -13.96
C ALA A 394 2.61 10.39 -14.31
N GLY A 395 3.90 10.06 -14.36
CA GLY A 395 4.96 10.96 -14.81
C GLY A 395 4.79 11.44 -16.25
N PHE A 396 4.28 10.60 -17.15
CA PHE A 396 3.93 10.98 -18.51
C PHE A 396 2.71 11.91 -18.55
N SER A 397 1.63 11.59 -17.82
CA SER A 397 0.42 12.41 -17.76
C SER A 397 0.73 13.82 -17.24
N ARG A 398 1.60 13.94 -16.23
CA ARG A 398 2.08 15.26 -15.77
C ARG A 398 2.83 16.02 -16.85
N ARG A 399 3.75 15.38 -17.59
CA ARG A 399 4.46 16.01 -18.71
C ARG A 399 3.50 16.44 -19.83
N LEU A 400 2.45 15.65 -20.09
CA LEU A 400 1.43 15.99 -21.06
C LEU A 400 0.63 17.24 -20.67
N VAL A 401 0.28 17.38 -19.38
CA VAL A 401 -0.35 18.61 -18.85
C VAL A 401 0.57 19.82 -19.03
N ILE A 402 1.88 19.66 -18.84
CA ILE A 402 2.84 20.75 -19.07
C ILE A 402 2.95 21.08 -20.57
N ALA A 403 2.95 20.06 -21.43
CA ALA A 403 3.00 20.25 -22.88
C ALA A 403 1.76 20.97 -23.43
N SER A 404 0.57 20.65 -22.93
CA SER A 404 -0.66 21.33 -23.30
C SER A 404 -0.71 22.78 -22.81
N PHE A 405 -0.07 23.10 -21.68
CA PHE A 405 0.12 24.49 -21.26
C PHE A 405 0.98 25.24 -22.27
N GLY A 406 2.07 24.62 -22.76
CA GLY A 406 2.89 25.18 -23.84
C GLY A 406 2.08 25.48 -25.10
N LEU A 407 1.21 24.55 -25.51
CA LEU A 407 0.29 24.75 -26.65
C LEU A 407 -0.69 25.90 -26.40
N SER A 408 -1.30 25.95 -25.21
CA SER A 408 -2.22 27.02 -24.82
C SER A 408 -1.53 28.39 -24.79
N PHE A 409 -0.29 28.46 -24.30
CA PHE A 409 0.47 29.70 -24.27
C PHE A 409 0.87 30.17 -25.65
N LEU A 410 1.28 29.27 -26.54
CA LEU A 410 1.58 29.61 -27.93
C LEU A 410 0.36 30.21 -28.62
N TYR A 411 -0.81 29.58 -28.46
CA TYR A 411 -2.07 30.08 -29.01
C TYR A 411 -2.38 31.48 -28.48
N ASN A 412 -2.32 31.66 -27.15
CA ASN A 412 -2.61 32.94 -26.51
C ASN A 412 -1.59 34.01 -26.89
N ALA A 413 -0.31 33.69 -27.06
CA ALA A 413 0.73 34.64 -27.48
C ALA A 413 0.47 35.17 -28.90
N VAL A 414 0.09 34.29 -29.83
CA VAL A 414 -0.28 34.68 -31.20
C VAL A 414 -1.53 35.55 -31.17
N GLY A 415 -2.59 35.11 -30.49
CA GLY A 415 -3.82 35.88 -30.37
C GLY A 415 -3.61 37.25 -29.71
N LEU A 416 -2.80 37.30 -28.66
CA LEU A 416 -2.46 38.53 -27.94
C LEU A 416 -1.67 39.51 -28.81
N SER A 417 -0.74 39.03 -29.64
CA SER A 417 0.01 39.89 -30.56
C SER A 417 -0.91 40.63 -31.53
N PHE A 418 -1.90 39.92 -32.11
CA PHE A 418 -2.89 40.54 -32.99
C PHE A 418 -3.90 41.44 -32.24
N ALA A 419 -4.22 41.12 -30.98
CA ALA A 419 -5.11 41.90 -30.14
C ALA A 419 -4.48 43.23 -29.72
N VAL A 420 -3.22 43.19 -29.27
CA VAL A 420 -2.44 44.39 -28.92
C VAL A 420 -2.22 45.28 -30.15
N ALA A 421 -2.03 44.70 -31.34
CA ALA A 421 -1.94 45.45 -32.59
C ALA A 421 -3.27 46.06 -33.07
N GLY A 422 -4.40 45.84 -32.36
CA GLY A 422 -5.72 46.33 -32.77
C GLY A 422 -6.31 45.64 -34.00
N MET A 423 -5.67 44.57 -34.48
CA MET A 423 -6.05 43.83 -35.69
C MET A 423 -7.19 42.83 -35.43
N LEU A 424 -7.29 42.31 -34.21
CA LEU A 424 -8.36 41.40 -33.80
C LEU A 424 -9.62 42.15 -33.38
N SER A 425 -10.77 41.76 -33.92
CA SER A 425 -12.06 42.18 -33.38
C SER A 425 -12.48 41.28 -32.20
N PRO A 426 -13.21 41.81 -31.21
CA PRO A 426 -13.75 41.01 -30.10
C PRO A 426 -14.53 39.77 -30.55
N LEU A 427 -15.26 39.87 -31.66
CA LEU A 427 -16.01 38.75 -32.24
C LEU A 427 -15.09 37.62 -32.71
N VAL A 428 -13.99 37.94 -33.39
CA VAL A 428 -13.02 36.93 -33.83
C VAL A 428 -12.33 36.31 -32.62
N SER A 429 -11.94 37.12 -31.61
CA SER A 429 -11.39 36.61 -30.35
C SER A 429 -12.33 35.63 -29.66
N ALA A 430 -13.64 35.89 -29.66
CA ALA A 430 -14.65 35.02 -29.06
C ALA A 430 -14.80 33.68 -29.77
N ILE A 431 -14.58 33.59 -31.09
CA ILE A 431 -14.61 32.35 -31.86
C ILE A 431 -13.32 31.54 -31.67
N LEU A 432 -12.19 32.23 -31.61
CA LEU A 432 -10.86 31.63 -31.41
C LEU A 432 -10.75 30.91 -30.06
N MET A 433 -11.34 31.47 -29.00
CA MET A 433 -11.27 30.93 -27.64
C MET A 433 -11.78 29.48 -27.47
N PRO A 434 -13.01 29.11 -27.91
CA PRO A 434 -13.47 27.73 -27.89
C PRO A 434 -12.62 26.79 -28.74
N LEU A 435 -12.14 27.23 -29.91
CA LEU A 435 -11.29 26.42 -30.78
C LEU A 435 -9.98 26.04 -30.10
N SER A 436 -9.35 26.98 -29.39
CA SER A 436 -8.17 26.72 -28.57
C SER A 436 -8.46 25.63 -27.53
N SER A 437 -9.55 25.78 -26.77
CA SER A 437 -9.93 24.83 -25.73
C SER A 437 -10.20 23.43 -26.28
N ILE A 438 -10.91 23.33 -27.41
CA ILE A 438 -11.17 22.05 -28.10
C ILE A 438 -9.85 21.41 -28.56
N SER A 439 -8.94 22.18 -29.15
CA SER A 439 -7.67 21.64 -29.64
C SER A 439 -6.82 21.06 -28.51
N VAL A 440 -6.75 21.74 -27.36
CA VAL A 440 -6.06 21.26 -26.15
C VAL A 440 -6.73 19.98 -25.61
N VAL A 441 -8.06 19.95 -25.51
CA VAL A 441 -8.79 18.76 -25.02
C VAL A 441 -8.59 17.55 -25.93
N VAL A 442 -8.68 17.74 -27.25
CA VAL A 442 -8.45 16.68 -28.24
C VAL A 442 -7.00 16.18 -28.15
N PHE A 443 -6.03 17.09 -28.06
CA PHE A 443 -4.62 16.75 -27.90
C PHE A 443 -4.39 15.91 -26.64
N THR A 444 -4.82 16.39 -25.46
CA THR A 444 -4.59 15.67 -24.20
C THR A 444 -5.26 14.31 -24.19
N THR A 445 -6.50 14.22 -24.67
CA THR A 445 -7.27 12.96 -24.65
C THR A 445 -6.68 11.93 -25.61
N THR A 446 -6.33 12.35 -26.82
CA THR A 446 -5.80 11.46 -27.86
C THR A 446 -4.40 10.96 -27.50
N VAL A 447 -3.53 11.85 -27.03
CA VAL A 447 -2.14 11.49 -26.65
C VAL A 447 -2.13 10.56 -25.43
N THR A 448 -2.98 10.82 -24.44
CA THR A 448 -3.12 9.92 -23.27
C THR A 448 -3.57 8.52 -23.71
N ARG A 449 -4.58 8.43 -24.58
CA ARG A 449 -5.08 7.16 -25.11
C ARG A 449 -4.02 6.45 -25.95
N PHE A 450 -3.30 7.17 -26.80
CA PHE A 450 -2.23 6.62 -27.62
C PHE A 450 -1.11 6.01 -26.78
N ARG A 451 -0.68 6.71 -25.73
CA ARG A 451 0.31 6.17 -24.80
C ARG A 451 -0.18 4.92 -24.08
N ALA A 452 -1.46 4.87 -23.69
CA ALA A 452 -2.05 3.68 -23.09
C ALA A 452 -2.11 2.49 -24.06
N MET A 453 -2.38 2.72 -25.34
CA MET A 453 -2.33 1.67 -26.38
C MET A 453 -0.91 1.11 -26.56
N GLN A 454 0.12 1.96 -26.51
CA GLN A 454 1.52 1.50 -26.55
C GLN A 454 1.87 0.57 -25.37
N LEU A 455 1.28 0.81 -24.21
CA LEU A 455 1.40 -0.04 -23.02
C LEU A 455 0.47 -1.27 -23.07
N ARG A 456 -0.29 -1.45 -24.16
CA ARG A 456 -1.33 -2.49 -24.32
C ARG A 456 -2.42 -2.42 -23.25
N TRP A 457 -2.67 -1.24 -22.68
CA TRP A 457 -3.64 -1.02 -21.60
C TRP A 457 -5.07 -0.73 -22.09
N VAL A 458 -5.18 -0.31 -23.34
CA VAL A 458 -6.42 -0.01 -24.09
C VAL A 458 -6.26 -0.65 -25.45
#